data_AF-Q5FA77-F1
#
_entry.id   AF-Q5FA77-F1
#
_cell.length_a   1.000
_cell.length_b   1.000
_cell.length_c   1.000
_cell.angle_alpha   90.00
_cell.angle_beta   90.00
_cell.angle_gamma   90.00
#
_symmetry.space_group_name_H-M   'P 1'
#
loop_
_entity.id
_entity.type
_entity.pdbx_description
1 polymer ?
#
loop_
_entity_poly.entity_id
_entity_poly.type
_entity_poly.pdbx_seq_one_letter_code
_entity_poly.pdbx_strand_id
1 'polypeptide(L)'
;MPSENEWNGFRQKAFRRHSVLKTFQSKGYAMNPATADIAQCIEQNLNQYFKDLNGTEPCGVYDMVLHQVEKPLLVCVMEQCGGNQSKASVMLGLNRNTLRKKLIQHGLL
;
A
#
# COMPACT_ATOMS: atom_id res chain seq x y z
N MET A 1 -3.01 -30.81 20.22
CA MET A 1 -2.66 -29.85 19.15
C MET A 1 -2.57 -30.62 17.84
N PRO A 2 -3.03 -30.05 16.71
CA PRO A 2 -2.78 -30.67 15.40
C PRO A 2 -1.28 -30.77 15.13
N SER A 3 -0.88 -31.85 14.49
CA SER A 3 0.48 -32.09 14.02
C SER A 3 0.88 -31.09 12.93
N GLU A 4 2.18 -30.92 12.70
CA GLU A 4 2.72 -29.99 11.70
C GLU A 4 2.24 -30.29 10.27
N ASN A 5 1.94 -31.57 9.98
CA ASN A 5 1.34 -31.98 8.71
C ASN A 5 -0.12 -31.52 8.56
N GLU A 6 -0.87 -31.46 9.67
CA GLU A 6 -2.24 -30.93 9.66
C GLU A 6 -2.25 -29.42 9.45
N TRP A 7 -1.31 -28.68 10.06
CA TRP A 7 -1.12 -27.25 9.79
C TRP A 7 -0.81 -26.98 8.31
N ASN A 8 0.03 -27.81 7.69
CA ASN A 8 0.30 -27.71 6.25
C ASN A 8 -0.94 -27.99 5.40
N GLY A 9 -1.79 -28.94 5.78
CA GLY A 9 -3.06 -29.21 5.12
C GLY A 9 -4.07 -28.05 5.21
N PHE A 10 -4.18 -27.39 6.37
CA PHE A 10 -5.03 -26.21 6.54
C PHE A 10 -4.50 -25.00 5.75
N ARG A 11 -3.18 -24.80 5.73
CA ARG A 11 -2.54 -23.78 4.88
C ARG A 11 -2.85 -24.06 3.41
N GLN A 12 -2.66 -25.30 2.94
CA GLN A 12 -2.95 -25.67 1.54
C GLN A 12 -4.45 -25.61 1.18
N LYS A 13 -5.37 -25.91 2.11
CA LYS A 13 -6.82 -25.75 1.85
C LYS A 13 -7.24 -24.28 1.80
N ALA A 14 -6.65 -23.40 2.60
CA ALA A 14 -6.88 -21.95 2.51
C ALA A 14 -6.37 -21.36 1.17
N PHE A 15 -5.38 -22.00 0.54
CA PHE A 15 -4.91 -21.64 -0.80
C PHE A 15 -5.88 -22.00 -1.93
N ARG A 16 -7.02 -22.65 -1.65
CA ARG A 16 -8.01 -23.00 -2.67
C ARG A 16 -8.98 -21.86 -3.05
N ARG A 17 -8.63 -20.61 -2.72
CA ARG A 17 -9.11 -19.39 -3.43
C ARG A 17 -7.99 -18.81 -4.29
N HIS A 18 -7.56 -19.61 -5.26
CA HIS A 18 -6.73 -19.19 -6.37
C HIS A 18 -7.47 -18.12 -7.20
N SER A 19 -6.97 -16.88 -7.21
CA SER A 19 -6.81 -16.00 -8.40
C SER A 19 -6.75 -14.47 -8.10
N VAL A 20 -6.33 -14.02 -6.92
CA VAL A 20 -6.08 -12.57 -6.71
C VAL A 20 -4.58 -12.24 -6.61
N LEU A 21 -3.75 -13.16 -6.14
CA LEU A 21 -2.31 -12.92 -6.03
C LEU A 21 -1.55 -13.10 -7.35
N LYS A 22 -2.02 -13.96 -8.27
CA LYS A 22 -1.44 -14.07 -9.62
C LYS A 22 -1.73 -12.84 -10.51
N THR A 23 -2.77 -12.07 -10.21
CA THR A 23 -3.06 -10.81 -10.94
C THR A 23 -2.13 -9.66 -10.57
N PHE A 24 -1.44 -9.71 -9.42
CA PHE A 24 -0.52 -8.63 -9.03
C PHE A 24 0.76 -8.62 -9.89
N GLN A 25 1.31 -9.81 -10.19
CA GLN A 25 2.44 -9.94 -11.14
C GLN A 25 2.01 -9.73 -12.60
N SER A 26 0.76 -10.04 -12.96
CA SER A 26 0.25 -9.86 -14.34
C SER A 26 0.00 -8.40 -14.73
N LYS A 27 -0.18 -7.46 -13.78
CA LYS A 27 -0.45 -6.06 -14.10
C LYS A 27 0.78 -5.27 -14.60
N GLY A 28 1.93 -5.91 -14.73
CA GLY A 28 3.08 -5.29 -15.40
C GLY A 28 3.51 -3.99 -14.72
N TYR A 29 3.49 -3.92 -13.38
CA TYR A 29 4.31 -2.96 -12.65
C TYR A 29 5.77 -3.35 -12.88
N ALA A 30 6.28 -3.11 -14.09
CA ALA A 30 7.71 -3.09 -14.33
C ALA A 30 8.24 -2.08 -13.32
N MET A 31 9.02 -2.58 -12.36
CA MET A 31 9.72 -1.71 -11.43
C MET A 31 10.68 -0.89 -12.27
N ASN A 32 10.28 0.33 -12.63
CA ASN A 32 11.23 1.30 -13.15
C ASN A 32 12.22 1.59 -12.01
N PRO A 33 13.51 1.83 -12.28
CA PRO A 33 14.48 2.19 -11.23
C PRO A 33 13.95 3.22 -10.21
N ALA A 34 13.10 4.16 -10.62
CA ALA A 34 12.45 5.11 -9.70
C ALA A 34 11.55 4.47 -8.63
N THR A 35 10.82 3.38 -8.93
CA THR A 35 9.97 2.72 -7.91
C THR A 35 10.79 1.83 -6.98
N ALA A 36 11.89 1.25 -7.48
CA ALA A 36 12.85 0.53 -6.65
C ALA A 36 13.49 1.47 -5.62
N ASP A 37 13.77 2.71 -6.01
CA ASP A 37 14.29 3.76 -5.14
C ASP A 37 13.32 4.11 -3.99
N ILE A 38 12.01 4.19 -4.28
CA ILE A 38 11.00 4.43 -3.24
C ILE A 38 10.96 3.29 -2.21
N ALA A 39 11.00 2.03 -2.67
CA ALA A 39 10.98 0.88 -1.77
C ALA A 39 12.20 0.88 -0.84
N GLN A 40 13.39 1.09 -1.40
CA GLN A 40 14.63 1.20 -0.63
C GLN A 40 14.59 2.38 0.36
N CYS A 41 14.04 3.52 -0.05
CA CYS A 41 13.87 4.68 0.81
C CYS A 41 12.96 4.38 2.01
N ILE A 42 11.82 3.71 1.80
CA ILE A 42 10.92 3.31 2.89
C ILE A 42 11.62 2.37 3.88
N GLU A 43 12.34 1.36 3.38
CA GLU A 43 13.09 0.44 4.23
C GLU A 43 14.16 1.15 5.08
N GLN A 44 14.92 2.06 4.47
CA GLN A 44 15.94 2.83 5.18
C GLN A 44 15.33 3.71 6.28
N ASN A 45 14.22 4.42 5.98
CA ASN A 45 13.54 5.27 6.95
C ASN A 45 12.93 4.46 8.11
N LEU A 46 12.33 3.30 7.82
CA LEU A 46 11.79 2.43 8.87
C LEU A 46 12.88 1.83 9.75
N ASN A 47 13.99 1.40 9.16
CA ASN A 47 15.14 0.91 9.93
C ASN A 47 15.71 1.99 10.86
N GLN A 48 15.75 3.25 10.41
CA GLN A 48 16.16 4.36 11.26
C GLN A 48 15.13 4.63 12.36
N TYR A 49 13.85 4.69 12.01
CA TYR A 49 12.76 4.86 12.97
C TYR A 49 12.79 3.81 14.09
N PHE A 50 12.98 2.53 13.75
CA PHE A 50 13.06 1.45 14.75
C PHE A 50 14.32 1.53 15.63
N LYS A 51 15.44 2.06 15.12
CA LYS A 51 16.62 2.33 15.95
C LYS A 51 16.33 3.45 16.96
N ASP A 52 15.63 4.49 16.52
CA ASP A 52 15.35 5.68 17.34
C ASP A 52 14.33 5.39 18.46
N LEU A 53 13.49 4.35 18.31
CA LEU A 53 12.54 3.94 19.36
C LEU A 53 13.22 3.51 20.66
N ASN A 54 14.51 3.14 20.65
CA ASN A 54 15.29 2.77 21.84
C ASN A 54 14.57 1.78 22.78
N GLY A 55 13.82 0.82 22.22
CA GLY A 55 13.07 -0.19 22.97
C GLY A 55 11.60 0.16 23.25
N THR A 56 11.13 1.34 22.85
CA THR A 56 9.70 1.70 22.91
C THR A 56 8.92 0.91 21.86
N GLU A 57 7.77 0.35 22.23
CA GLU A 57 6.92 -0.38 21.30
C GLU A 57 6.29 0.58 20.26
N PRO A 58 6.54 0.38 18.96
CA PRO A 58 5.90 1.19 17.92
C PRO A 58 4.42 0.86 17.80
N CYS A 59 3.58 1.87 17.59
CA CYS A 59 2.16 1.73 17.28
C CYS A 59 1.78 2.57 16.06
N GLY A 60 0.86 2.10 15.23
CA GLY A 60 0.35 2.87 14.08
C GLY A 60 1.34 3.07 12.92
N VAL A 61 2.42 2.29 12.85
CA VAL A 61 3.46 2.41 11.81
C VAL A 61 2.87 2.26 10.40
N TYR A 62 1.92 1.34 10.22
CA TYR A 62 1.25 1.15 8.94
C TYR A 62 0.56 2.43 8.47
N ASP A 63 -0.25 3.06 9.33
CA ASP A 63 -0.95 4.29 9.00
C ASP A 63 0.05 5.43 8.80
N MET A 64 1.10 5.54 9.61
CA MET A 64 2.16 6.54 9.43
C MET A 64 2.79 6.46 8.04
N VAL A 65 3.23 5.26 7.62
CA VAL A 65 3.84 5.05 6.29
C VAL A 65 2.81 5.27 5.19
N LEU A 66 1.59 4.76 5.36
CA LEU A 66 0.53 4.92 4.38
C LEU A 66 0.20 6.39 4.15
N HIS A 67 0.13 7.21 5.20
CA HIS A 67 -0.12 8.65 5.05
C HIS A 67 1.00 9.36 4.29
N GLN A 68 2.26 9.01 4.56
CA GLN A 68 3.42 9.60 3.89
C GLN A 68 3.47 9.27 2.39
N VAL A 69 3.01 8.08 1.99
CA VAL A 69 3.01 7.66 0.57
C VAL A 69 1.72 8.07 -0.15
N GLU A 70 0.57 7.99 0.51
CA GLU A 70 -0.72 8.20 -0.12
C GLU A 70 -0.98 9.69 -0.44
N LYS A 71 -0.63 10.61 0.47
CA LYS A 71 -0.84 12.05 0.23
C LYS A 71 -0.14 12.57 -1.03
N PRO A 72 1.18 12.36 -1.25
CA PRO A 72 1.84 12.84 -2.47
C PRO A 72 1.30 12.15 -3.73
N LEU A 73 0.93 10.86 -3.65
CA LEU A 73 0.26 10.16 -4.74
C LEU A 73 -1.05 10.87 -5.13
N LEU A 74 -1.89 11.21 -4.14
CA LEU A 74 -3.17 11.87 -4.38
C LEU A 74 -2.98 13.28 -4.95
N VAL A 75 -2.04 14.07 -4.40
CA VAL A 75 -1.74 15.43 -4.90
C VAL A 75 -1.33 15.39 -6.37
N CYS A 76 -0.32 14.58 -6.70
CA CYS A 76 0.22 14.50 -8.05
C CYS A 76 -0.85 14.03 -9.07
N VAL A 77 -1.65 13.02 -8.72
CA VAL A 77 -2.72 12.55 -9.61
C VAL A 77 -3.83 13.59 -9.76
N MET A 78 -4.21 14.28 -8.68
CA MET A 78 -5.24 15.32 -8.74
C MET A 78 -4.80 16.51 -9.60
N GLU A 79 -3.54 16.95 -9.47
CA GLU A 79 -2.94 17.98 -10.31
C GLU A 79 -2.90 17.55 -11.79
N GLN A 80 -2.43 16.33 -12.07
CA GLN A 80 -2.41 15.75 -13.42
C GLN A 80 -3.82 15.63 -14.04
N CYS A 81 -4.84 15.51 -13.20
CA CYS A 81 -6.25 15.47 -13.59
C CYS A 81 -6.94 16.84 -13.57
N GLY A 82 -6.25 17.93 -13.25
CA GLY A 82 -6.82 19.28 -13.14
C GLY A 82 -7.95 19.36 -12.11
N GLY A 83 -7.84 18.65 -10.99
CA GLY A 83 -8.89 18.60 -9.96
C GLY A 83 -10.06 17.65 -10.27
N ASN A 84 -10.08 16.98 -11.43
CA ASN A 84 -11.18 16.09 -11.80
C ASN A 84 -11.09 14.74 -11.08
N GLN A 85 -11.85 14.60 -9.99
CA GLN A 85 -11.89 13.37 -9.18
C GLN A 85 -12.35 12.12 -9.94
N SER A 86 -13.23 12.25 -10.94
CA SER A 86 -13.67 11.09 -11.73
C SER A 86 -12.49 10.54 -12.55
N LYS A 87 -11.74 11.42 -13.23
CA LYS A 87 -10.53 11.05 -13.97
C LYS A 87 -9.46 10.48 -13.05
N ALA A 88 -9.23 11.13 -11.91
CA ALA A 88 -8.29 10.65 -10.89
C ALA A 88 -8.65 9.27 -10.35
N SER A 89 -9.95 9.00 -10.10
CA SER A 89 -10.39 7.70 -9.60
C SER A 89 -10.15 6.57 -10.61
N VAL A 90 -10.31 6.85 -11.91
CA VAL A 90 -9.99 5.90 -12.97
C VAL A 90 -8.48 5.67 -13.04
N MET A 91 -7.67 6.73 -12.98
CA MET A 91 -6.21 6.63 -13.00
C MET A 91 -5.64 5.84 -11.82
N LEU A 92 -6.21 6.02 -10.62
CA LEU A 92 -5.82 5.30 -9.40
C LEU A 92 -6.43 3.89 -9.30
N GLY A 93 -7.38 3.53 -10.17
CA GLY A 93 -8.15 2.29 -10.05
C GLY A 93 -9.00 2.22 -8.77
N LEU A 94 -9.45 3.37 -8.27
CA LEU A 94 -10.24 3.49 -7.05
C LEU A 94 -11.71 3.76 -7.37
N ASN A 95 -12.61 3.29 -6.51
CA ASN A 95 -13.97 3.80 -6.51
C ASN A 95 -13.95 5.30 -6.17
N ARG A 96 -14.77 6.10 -6.86
CA ARG A 96 -14.86 7.56 -6.64
C ARG A 96 -15.16 7.94 -5.19
N ASN A 97 -16.01 7.18 -4.49
CA ASN A 97 -16.32 7.42 -3.08
C ASN A 97 -15.09 7.16 -2.19
N THR A 98 -14.30 6.13 -2.51
CA THR A 98 -13.06 5.83 -1.81
C THR A 98 -12.04 6.94 -2.01
N LEU A 99 -11.86 7.41 -3.25
CA LEU A 99 -10.99 8.55 -3.54
C LEU A 99 -11.42 9.79 -2.75
N ARG A 100 -12.72 10.14 -2.78
CA ARG A 100 -13.25 11.28 -2.02
C ARG A 100 -12.96 11.17 -0.52
N LYS A 101 -13.18 10.00 0.08
CA LYS A 101 -12.88 9.77 1.51
C LYS A 101 -11.40 9.98 1.81
N LYS A 102 -10.52 9.48 0.95
CA LYS A 102 -9.06 9.65 1.09
C LYS A 102 -8.64 11.10 0.95
N LEU A 103 -9.19 11.83 -0.02
CA LEU A 103 -8.91 13.26 -0.18
C LEU A 103 -9.32 14.06 1.07
N ILE A 104 -10.48 13.78 1.67
CA ILE A 104 -10.91 14.41 2.93
C ILE A 104 -9.96 14.05 4.07
N GLN A 105 -9.60 12.77 4.22
CA GLN A 105 -8.67 12.30 5.25
C GLN A 105 -7.30 13.01 5.20
N HIS A 106 -6.83 13.34 3.99
CA HIS A 106 -5.56 14.04 3.77
C HIS A 106 -5.67 15.57 3.70
N GLY A 107 -6.86 16.14 3.88
CA GLY A 107 -7.11 17.60 3.81
C GLY A 107 -6.94 18.20 2.42
N LEU A 108 -7.30 17.45 1.38
CA LEU A 108 -7.19 17.84 -0.04
C LEU A 108 -8.55 18.23 -0.66
N LEU A 109 -9.62 18.27 0.14
CA LEU A 109 -10.97 18.75 -0.20
C LEU A 109 -11.53 19.55 0.96
#